data_AF-A0AAW0GNK7-F1
#
_entry.id   AF-A0AAW0GNK7-F1
#
_cell.length_a   1.000
_cell.length_b   1.000
_cell.length_c   1.000
_cell.angle_alpha   90.00
_cell.angle_beta   90.00
_cell.angle_gamma   90.00
#
_symmetry.space_group_name_H-M   'P 1'
#
loop_
_entity.id
_entity.type
_entity.pdbx_description
1 polymer ?
#
loop_
_entity_poly.entity_id
_entity_poly.type
_entity_poly.pdbx_seq_one_letter_code
_entity_poly.pdbx_strand_id
1 'polypeptide(L)'
;MVCPGLQIERKVSMVGFCSGTIAGLVAATPASGYIPTWAAVVLGITVGTLSNYGTKLKFFLRIDDALDLGAEHAIGGIIGLLFNGLFADTSLIALDNVNTSVPGGWIEHNWKQLYIQIAYICAAVAYTFVVTAILAKGLDMIPLLRLRSTAEEEALGMDDIQIGEFANDYVEVRRDYTDWTPAYDGAVPVTPTAAGDRHGKPEISASRDGISKGPQVNGNGTTNGGANGGLPPISEKPGEVEESDIVTP
;
A
#
# COMPACT_ATOMS: atom_id res chain seq x y z
N MET A 1 0.37 -4.46 18.72
CA MET A 1 0.91 -3.30 17.97
C MET A 1 2.42 -3.48 17.79
N VAL A 2 2.83 -4.36 16.88
CA VAL A 2 4.23 -4.59 16.55
C VAL A 2 4.31 -4.75 15.04
N CYS A 3 4.87 -3.75 14.36
CA CYS A 3 5.26 -3.90 12.96
C CYS A 3 6.51 -4.80 12.87
N PRO A 4 6.69 -5.60 11.81
CA PRO A 4 7.87 -6.44 11.64
C PRO A 4 9.17 -5.60 11.47
N GLY A 5 9.03 -4.34 11.05
CA GLY A 5 10.13 -3.38 10.97
C GLY A 5 10.73 -2.99 12.34
N LEU A 6 9.99 -3.21 13.44
CA LEU A 6 10.52 -2.99 14.79
C LEU A 6 11.63 -4.00 15.12
N GLN A 7 11.57 -5.21 14.55
CA GLN A 7 12.54 -6.28 14.81
C GLN A 7 13.85 -6.15 14.02
N ILE A 8 13.87 -5.39 12.92
CA ILE A 8 15.04 -5.34 12.02
C ILE A 8 15.74 -3.98 12.07
N GLU A 9 15.03 -2.86 12.29
CA GLU A 9 15.65 -1.52 12.31
C GLU A 9 15.43 -0.69 13.59
N ARG A 10 14.66 -1.19 14.59
CA ARG A 10 14.23 -0.42 15.78
C ARG A 10 13.55 0.93 15.46
N LYS A 11 12.95 1.07 14.27
CA LYS A 11 12.20 2.27 13.87
C LYS A 11 10.71 2.04 13.99
N VAL A 12 10.01 3.02 14.59
CA VAL A 12 8.55 3.03 14.66
C VAL A 12 8.01 3.56 13.34
N SER A 13 7.13 2.80 12.68
CA SER A 13 6.46 3.23 11.46
C SER A 13 5.16 3.96 11.80
N MET A 14 5.01 5.20 11.32
CA MET A 14 3.75 5.95 11.42
C MET A 14 2.62 5.28 10.64
N VAL A 15 2.92 4.73 9.46
CA VAL A 15 1.94 4.00 8.64
C VAL A 15 1.40 2.79 9.41
N GLY A 16 2.28 2.05 10.08
CA GLY A 16 1.88 0.92 10.90
C GLY A 16 1.07 1.30 12.14
N PHE A 17 1.31 2.48 12.72
CA PHE A 17 0.51 3.01 13.81
C PHE A 17 -0.92 3.36 13.35
N CYS A 18 -1.06 4.08 12.23
CA CYS A 18 -2.37 4.42 11.67
C CYS A 18 -3.14 3.17 11.22
N SER A 19 -2.49 2.28 10.47
CA SER A 19 -3.05 0.98 10.04
C SER A 19 -3.54 0.15 11.23
N GLY A 20 -2.73 0.03 12.29
CA GLY A 20 -3.14 -0.67 13.51
C GLY A 20 -4.32 -0.02 14.24
N THR A 21 -4.42 1.31 14.19
CA THR A 21 -5.54 2.05 14.78
C THR A 21 -6.83 1.82 13.99
N ILE A 22 -6.76 1.85 12.66
CA ILE A 22 -7.89 1.57 11.76
C ILE A 22 -8.37 0.12 11.96
N ALA A 23 -7.46 -0.86 11.99
CA ALA A 23 -7.81 -2.25 12.24
C ALA A 23 -8.55 -2.44 13.59
N GLY A 24 -8.10 -1.74 14.64
CA GLY A 24 -8.79 -1.72 15.94
C GLY A 24 -10.20 -1.13 15.88
N LEU A 25 -10.39 -0.01 15.15
CA LEU A 25 -11.70 0.61 14.94
C LEU A 25 -12.64 -0.31 14.15
N VAL A 26 -12.14 -0.97 13.11
CA VAL A 26 -12.94 -1.93 12.34
C VAL A 26 -13.45 -3.05 13.25
N ALA A 27 -12.57 -3.65 14.05
CA ALA A 27 -12.95 -4.71 14.97
C ALA A 27 -13.89 -4.25 16.09
N ALA A 28 -13.80 -2.98 16.50
CA ALA A 28 -14.72 -2.40 17.46
C ALA A 28 -16.14 -2.28 16.91
N THR A 29 -16.33 -2.09 15.60
CA THR A 29 -17.64 -1.92 14.95
C THR A 29 -18.67 -3.02 15.31
N PRO A 30 -18.37 -4.33 15.16
CA PRO A 30 -19.32 -5.38 15.55
C PRO A 30 -19.36 -5.66 17.06
N ALA A 31 -18.46 -5.08 17.86
CA ALA A 31 -18.32 -5.38 19.28
C ALA A 31 -18.80 -4.23 20.20
N SER A 32 -18.89 -3.01 19.67
CA SER A 32 -19.32 -1.83 20.41
C SER A 32 -20.75 -1.99 20.90
N GLY A 33 -20.96 -1.85 22.21
CA GLY A 33 -22.26 -2.02 22.86
C GLY A 33 -22.56 -3.46 23.31
N TYR A 34 -21.68 -4.42 23.04
CA TYR A 34 -21.84 -5.82 23.46
C TYR A 34 -20.76 -6.27 24.45
N ILE A 35 -19.50 -5.85 24.26
CA ILE A 35 -18.37 -6.34 25.07
C ILE A 35 -17.97 -5.35 26.19
N PRO A 36 -17.49 -5.85 27.34
CA PRO A 36 -17.01 -4.99 28.43
C PRO A 36 -15.71 -4.25 28.05
N THR A 37 -15.44 -3.13 28.72
CA THR A 37 -14.31 -2.22 28.41
C THR A 37 -12.94 -2.90 28.47
N TRP A 38 -12.74 -3.83 29.40
CA TRP A 38 -11.49 -4.59 29.50
C TRP A 38 -11.28 -5.52 28.29
N ALA A 39 -12.35 -6.12 27.77
CA ALA A 39 -12.30 -6.99 26.60
C ALA A 39 -12.02 -6.19 25.31
N ALA A 40 -12.47 -4.94 25.24
CA ALA A 40 -12.19 -4.05 24.12
C ALA A 40 -10.68 -3.73 23.97
N VAL A 41 -9.96 -3.59 25.09
CA VAL A 41 -8.50 -3.40 25.08
C VAL A 41 -7.81 -4.65 24.51
N VAL A 42 -8.24 -5.84 24.94
CA VAL A 42 -7.70 -7.11 24.46
C VAL A 42 -7.99 -7.30 22.96
N LEU A 43 -9.19 -6.94 22.51
CA LEU A 43 -9.59 -6.98 21.11
C LEU A 43 -8.66 -6.13 20.25
N GLY A 44 -8.42 -4.87 20.64
CA GLY A 44 -7.54 -3.97 19.90
C GLY A 44 -6.10 -4.48 19.78
N ILE A 45 -5.53 -5.02 20.87
CA ILE A 45 -4.18 -5.60 20.86
C ILE A 45 -4.12 -6.84 19.97
N THR A 46 -5.13 -7.70 20.05
CA THR A 46 -5.21 -8.95 19.29
C THR A 46 -5.33 -8.66 17.81
N VAL A 47 -6.28 -7.82 17.40
CA VAL A 47 -6.50 -7.44 16.01
C VAL A 47 -5.32 -6.68 15.44
N GLY A 48 -4.78 -5.69 16.16
CA GLY A 48 -3.61 -4.96 15.68
C GLY A 48 -2.36 -5.84 15.50
N THR A 49 -2.30 -6.99 16.17
CA THR A 49 -1.23 -7.98 15.97
C THR A 49 -1.56 -8.93 14.81
N LEU A 50 -2.78 -9.46 14.76
CA LEU A 50 -3.21 -10.37 13.69
C LEU A 50 -3.27 -9.70 12.33
N SER A 51 -3.79 -8.47 12.21
CA SER A 51 -3.80 -7.70 10.96
C SER A 51 -2.39 -7.42 10.47
N ASN A 52 -1.43 -7.19 11.38
CA ASN A 52 -0.03 -7.05 11.00
C ASN A 52 0.54 -8.33 10.37
N TYR A 53 0.23 -9.51 10.93
CA TYR A 53 0.58 -10.78 10.30
C TYR A 53 -0.23 -11.04 9.02
N GLY A 54 -1.47 -10.57 8.95
CA GLY A 54 -2.33 -10.63 7.78
C GLY A 54 -1.72 -9.96 6.55
N THR A 55 -1.05 -8.82 6.72
CA THR A 55 -0.30 -8.18 5.62
C THR A 55 0.82 -9.05 5.06
N LYS A 56 1.30 -10.05 5.82
CA LYS A 56 2.28 -11.03 5.31
C LYS A 56 1.64 -12.17 4.53
N LEU A 57 0.37 -12.46 4.79
CA LEU A 57 -0.36 -13.56 4.15
C LEU A 57 -0.55 -13.31 2.64
N LYS A 58 -0.65 -12.04 2.21
CA LYS A 58 -0.73 -11.68 0.79
C LYS A 58 0.49 -12.12 -0.02
N PHE A 59 1.69 -12.09 0.58
CA PHE A 59 2.92 -12.58 -0.09
C PHE A 59 2.87 -14.09 -0.33
N PHE A 60 2.22 -14.84 0.56
CA PHE A 60 2.07 -16.27 0.41
C PHE A 60 0.99 -16.63 -0.62
N LEU A 61 -0.12 -15.89 -0.61
CA LEU A 61 -1.26 -16.13 -1.50
C LEU A 61 -1.10 -15.49 -2.90
N ARG A 62 -0.07 -14.66 -3.11
CA ARG A 62 0.16 -13.88 -4.36
C ARG A 62 -1.08 -13.10 -4.81
N ILE A 63 -1.82 -12.57 -3.84
CA ILE A 63 -2.94 -11.67 -4.08
C ILE A 63 -2.41 -10.25 -3.96
N ASP A 64 -2.61 -9.46 -5.01
CA ASP A 64 -2.23 -8.05 -5.05
C ASP A 64 -3.35 -7.18 -4.47
N ASP A 65 -3.28 -6.93 -3.17
CA ASP A 65 -4.13 -5.98 -2.47
C ASP A 65 -3.34 -4.69 -2.24
N ALA A 66 -3.62 -3.69 -3.07
CA ALA A 66 -2.90 -2.42 -3.12
C ALA A 66 -2.99 -1.62 -1.79
N LEU A 67 -4.08 -1.80 -1.05
CA LEU A 67 -4.38 -1.01 0.15
C LEU A 67 -4.42 -1.85 1.44
N ASP A 68 -4.09 -3.15 1.37
CA ASP A 68 -4.19 -4.08 2.50
C ASP A 68 -5.60 -4.16 3.14
N LEU A 69 -6.64 -3.81 2.37
CA LEU A 69 -8.03 -3.76 2.87
C LEU A 69 -8.50 -5.14 3.32
N GLY A 70 -8.12 -6.22 2.64
CA GLY A 70 -8.47 -7.57 3.07
C GLY A 70 -7.84 -7.93 4.43
N ALA A 71 -6.60 -7.53 4.66
CA ALA A 71 -5.87 -7.84 5.89
C ALA A 71 -6.38 -7.02 7.10
N GLU A 72 -6.83 -5.79 6.88
CA GLU A 72 -7.35 -4.93 7.95
C GLU A 72 -8.86 -5.10 8.15
N HIS A 73 -9.65 -5.04 7.08
CA HIS A 73 -11.10 -5.09 7.18
C HIS A 73 -11.66 -6.50 7.35
N ALA A 74 -11.24 -7.47 6.54
CA ALA A 74 -11.83 -8.81 6.62
C ALA A 74 -11.40 -9.52 7.90
N ILE A 75 -10.09 -9.52 8.21
CA ILE A 75 -9.57 -10.12 9.44
C ILE A 75 -10.10 -9.37 10.68
N GLY A 76 -10.10 -8.04 10.66
CA GLY A 76 -10.61 -7.22 11.76
C GLY A 76 -12.10 -7.48 12.03
N GLY A 77 -12.92 -7.51 10.99
CA GLY A 77 -14.35 -7.81 11.09
C GLY A 77 -14.64 -9.22 11.60
N ILE A 78 -13.92 -10.23 11.11
CA ILE A 78 -14.06 -11.62 11.56
C ILE A 78 -13.72 -11.73 13.05
N ILE A 79 -12.58 -11.19 13.48
CA ILE A 79 -12.16 -11.26 14.89
C ILE A 79 -13.12 -10.46 15.78
N GLY A 80 -13.58 -9.30 15.34
CA GLY A 80 -14.57 -8.50 16.07
C GLY A 80 -15.88 -9.25 16.30
N LEU A 81 -16.41 -9.93 15.26
CA LEU A 81 -17.61 -10.76 15.37
C LEU A 81 -17.39 -11.99 16.28
N LEU A 82 -16.20 -12.60 16.24
CA LEU A 82 -15.84 -13.69 17.14
C LEU A 82 -15.78 -13.21 18.60
N PHE A 83 -15.18 -12.04 18.86
CA PHE A 83 -15.14 -11.45 20.20
C PHE A 83 -16.53 -11.08 20.70
N ASN A 84 -17.43 -10.61 19.83
CA ASN A 84 -18.83 -10.42 20.19
C ASN A 84 -19.47 -11.75 20.64
N GLY A 85 -19.28 -12.84 19.89
CA GLY A 85 -19.76 -14.17 20.30
C GLY A 85 -19.16 -14.68 21.63
N LEU A 86 -17.94 -14.27 21.97
CA LEU A 86 -17.23 -14.70 23.17
C LEU A 86 -17.56 -13.86 24.42
N PHE A 87 -17.46 -12.55 24.30
CA PHE A 87 -17.45 -11.59 25.40
C PHE A 87 -18.70 -10.72 25.49
N ALA A 88 -19.76 -11.01 24.71
CA ALA A 88 -21.03 -10.29 24.86
C ALA A 88 -21.57 -10.42 26.29
N ASP A 89 -22.00 -9.30 26.87
CA ASP A 89 -22.49 -9.21 28.24
C ASP A 89 -23.93 -8.66 28.24
N THR A 90 -24.86 -9.39 28.86
CA THR A 90 -26.29 -9.07 28.88
C THR A 90 -26.56 -7.78 29.64
N SER A 91 -25.79 -7.49 30.70
CA SER A 91 -25.95 -6.26 31.47
C SER A 91 -25.58 -5.02 30.66
N LEU A 92 -24.58 -5.17 29.78
CA LEU A 92 -24.17 -4.12 28.85
C LEU A 92 -25.20 -3.90 27.74
N ILE A 93 -25.75 -4.98 27.19
CA ILE A 93 -26.77 -4.91 26.13
C ILE A 93 -28.07 -4.29 26.65
N ALA A 94 -28.44 -4.60 27.89
CA ALA A 94 -29.67 -4.10 28.51
C ALA A 94 -29.60 -2.62 28.96
N LEU A 95 -28.46 -1.92 28.78
CA LEU A 95 -28.30 -0.50 29.14
C LEU A 95 -29.29 0.41 28.39
N ASP A 96 -29.74 0.01 27.21
CA ASP A 96 -30.69 0.78 26.39
C ASP A 96 -32.15 0.67 26.86
N ASN A 97 -32.46 -0.21 27.82
CA ASN A 97 -33.81 -0.55 28.30
C ASN A 97 -34.78 -1.05 27.20
N VAL A 98 -34.28 -1.40 26.02
CA VAL A 98 -35.06 -1.92 24.89
C VAL A 98 -34.73 -3.40 24.68
N ASN A 99 -33.46 -3.76 24.71
CA ASN A 99 -32.95 -5.08 24.38
C ASN A 99 -32.67 -5.93 25.63
N THR A 100 -33.66 -6.09 26.51
CA THR A 100 -33.48 -6.76 27.81
C THR A 100 -33.49 -8.29 27.74
N SER A 101 -33.87 -8.87 26.61
CA SER A 101 -34.02 -10.34 26.43
C SER A 101 -32.93 -10.95 25.56
N VAL A 102 -31.88 -10.20 25.22
CA VAL A 102 -30.79 -10.71 24.38
C VAL A 102 -29.88 -11.59 25.24
N PRO A 103 -29.70 -12.87 24.90
CA PRO A 103 -28.81 -13.74 25.64
C PRO A 103 -27.36 -13.35 25.33
N GLY A 104 -26.53 -13.21 26.37
CA GLY A 104 -25.12 -12.82 26.26
C GLY A 104 -24.23 -13.79 25.47
N GLY A 105 -22.92 -13.63 25.63
CA GLY A 105 -21.91 -14.44 24.95
C GLY A 105 -21.56 -15.73 25.69
N TRP A 106 -20.43 -16.32 25.30
CA TRP A 106 -19.90 -17.54 25.91
C TRP A 106 -19.65 -17.43 27.42
N ILE A 107 -19.18 -16.27 27.88
CA ILE A 107 -18.86 -16.04 29.30
C ILE A 107 -20.10 -16.14 30.19
N GLU A 108 -21.28 -15.80 29.68
CA GLU A 108 -22.55 -15.94 30.40
C GLU A 108 -23.23 -17.31 30.18
N HIS A 109 -22.46 -18.32 29.77
CA HIS A 109 -22.93 -19.68 29.47
C HIS A 109 -23.87 -19.80 28.27
N ASN A 110 -23.95 -18.79 27.40
CA ASN A 110 -24.65 -18.91 26.13
C ASN A 110 -23.70 -19.43 25.03
N TRP A 111 -23.51 -20.75 25.02
CA TRP A 111 -22.67 -21.43 24.03
C TRP A 111 -23.20 -21.31 22.60
N LYS A 112 -24.49 -20.98 22.45
CA LYS A 112 -25.15 -20.89 21.16
C LYS A 112 -24.72 -19.65 20.37
N GLN A 113 -24.35 -18.58 21.06
CA GLN A 113 -23.99 -17.32 20.42
C GLN A 113 -22.79 -17.47 19.48
N LEU A 114 -21.80 -18.28 19.87
CA LEU A 114 -20.57 -18.45 19.09
C LEU A 114 -20.82 -19.08 17.72
N TYR A 115 -21.64 -20.13 17.63
CA TYR A 115 -21.92 -20.76 16.32
C TYR A 115 -22.80 -19.86 15.44
N ILE A 116 -23.69 -19.06 16.03
CA ILE A 116 -24.52 -18.09 15.29
C ILE A 116 -23.60 -17.05 14.64
N GLN A 117 -22.62 -16.53 15.38
CA GLN A 117 -21.66 -15.57 14.82
C GLN A 117 -20.76 -16.20 13.75
N ILE A 118 -20.31 -17.44 13.92
CA ILE A 118 -19.56 -18.15 12.89
C ILE A 118 -20.41 -18.34 11.62
N ALA A 119 -21.68 -18.75 11.77
CA ALA A 119 -22.59 -18.89 10.64
C ALA A 119 -22.81 -17.55 9.92
N TYR A 120 -22.94 -16.46 10.68
CA TYR A 120 -23.05 -15.11 10.13
C TYR A 120 -21.79 -14.68 9.37
N ILE A 121 -20.60 -14.91 9.93
CA ILE A 121 -19.32 -14.66 9.27
C ILE A 121 -19.23 -15.45 7.95
N CYS A 122 -19.51 -16.75 7.99
CA CYS A 122 -19.46 -17.59 6.80
C CYS A 122 -20.47 -17.13 5.73
N ALA A 123 -21.70 -16.79 6.12
CA ALA A 123 -22.71 -16.29 5.20
C ALA A 123 -22.31 -14.96 4.58
N ALA A 124 -21.80 -14.00 5.38
CA ALA A 124 -21.36 -12.70 4.91
C ALA A 124 -20.15 -12.81 3.96
N VAL A 125 -19.14 -13.62 4.33
CA VAL A 125 -17.96 -13.85 3.48
C VAL A 125 -18.36 -14.56 2.18
N ALA A 126 -19.18 -15.61 2.25
CA ALA A 126 -19.63 -16.31 1.07
C ALA A 126 -20.44 -15.40 0.14
N TYR A 127 -21.38 -14.63 0.69
CA TYR A 127 -22.19 -13.70 -0.10
C TYR A 127 -21.34 -12.61 -0.75
N THR A 128 -20.52 -11.90 0.03
CA THR A 128 -19.69 -10.81 -0.49
C THR A 128 -18.65 -11.31 -1.50
N PHE A 129 -18.03 -12.46 -1.26
CA PHE A 129 -17.08 -13.04 -2.22
C PHE A 129 -17.77 -13.49 -3.51
N VAL A 130 -18.87 -14.25 -3.42
CA VAL A 130 -19.56 -14.80 -4.60
C VAL A 130 -20.21 -13.71 -5.43
N VAL A 131 -20.94 -12.79 -4.79
CA VAL A 131 -21.64 -11.71 -5.52
C VAL A 131 -20.65 -10.77 -6.16
N THR A 132 -19.59 -10.35 -5.45
CA THR A 132 -18.55 -9.50 -6.04
C THR A 132 -17.80 -10.22 -7.16
N ALA A 133 -17.49 -11.51 -7.03
CA ALA A 133 -16.83 -12.27 -8.10
C ALA A 133 -17.72 -12.39 -9.34
N ILE A 134 -19.03 -12.62 -9.17
CA ILE A 134 -19.98 -12.67 -10.29
C ILE A 134 -20.08 -11.30 -10.96
N LEU A 135 -20.21 -10.22 -10.19
CA LEU A 135 -20.30 -8.86 -10.74
C LEU A 135 -19.01 -8.45 -11.45
N ALA A 136 -17.85 -8.65 -10.83
CA ALA A 136 -16.55 -8.32 -11.42
C ALA A 136 -16.33 -9.09 -12.73
N LYS A 137 -16.61 -10.40 -12.74
CA LYS A 137 -16.47 -11.23 -13.95
C LYS A 137 -17.54 -10.90 -15.00
N GLY A 138 -18.75 -10.54 -14.58
CA GLY A 138 -19.82 -10.10 -15.48
C GLY A 138 -19.50 -8.80 -16.18
N LEU A 139 -18.89 -7.84 -15.47
CA LEU A 139 -18.44 -6.56 -16.03
C LEU A 139 -17.23 -6.73 -16.95
N ASP A 140 -16.27 -7.60 -16.59
CA ASP A 140 -15.08 -7.87 -17.40
C ASP A 140 -15.40 -8.49 -18.77
N MET A 141 -16.55 -9.18 -18.91
CA MET A 141 -17.02 -9.69 -20.19
C MET A 141 -17.57 -8.61 -21.14
N ILE A 142 -17.93 -7.44 -20.60
CA ILE A 142 -18.50 -6.34 -21.41
C ILE A 142 -17.32 -5.46 -21.88
N PRO A 143 -17.09 -5.34 -23.20
CA PRO A 143 -15.90 -4.67 -23.74
C PRO A 143 -15.80 -3.18 -23.39
N LEU A 144 -16.89 -2.56 -22.93
CA LEU A 144 -16.94 -1.14 -22.55
C LEU A 144 -16.73 -0.90 -21.03
N LEU A 145 -16.79 -1.95 -20.19
CA LEU A 145 -16.79 -1.85 -18.72
C LEU A 145 -15.68 -2.68 -18.06
N ARG A 146 -14.56 -2.83 -18.77
CA ARG A 146 -13.41 -3.58 -18.26
C ARG A 146 -12.86 -2.90 -17.00
N LEU A 147 -12.86 -3.63 -15.87
CA LEU A 147 -12.44 -3.08 -14.57
C LEU A 147 -10.94 -2.75 -14.51
N ARG A 148 -10.12 -3.48 -15.27
CA ARG A 148 -8.66 -3.31 -15.29
C ARG A 148 -8.23 -2.69 -16.61
N SER A 149 -7.40 -1.65 -16.54
CA SER A 149 -6.73 -1.06 -17.69
C SER A 149 -5.76 -2.05 -18.33
N THR A 150 -5.37 -1.78 -19.57
CA THR A 150 -4.33 -2.55 -20.24
C THR A 150 -2.96 -2.28 -19.59
N ALA A 151 -2.01 -3.21 -19.73
CA ALA A 151 -0.68 -3.05 -19.12
C ALA A 151 0.10 -1.84 -19.67
N GLU A 152 -0.20 -1.44 -20.91
CA GLU A 152 0.39 -0.24 -21.53
C GLU A 152 -0.20 1.04 -20.92
N GLU A 153 -1.52 1.10 -20.73
CA GLU A 153 -2.20 2.20 -20.03
C GLU A 153 -1.77 2.30 -18.56
N GLU A 154 -1.59 1.16 -17.88
CA GLU A 154 -1.10 1.10 -16.50
C GLU A 154 0.35 1.60 -16.38
N ALA A 155 1.19 1.37 -17.40
CA ALA A 155 2.57 1.85 -17.45
C ALA A 155 2.68 3.35 -17.71
N LEU A 156 1.76 3.91 -18.50
CA LEU A 156 1.73 5.34 -18.85
C LEU A 156 1.22 6.20 -17.69
N GLY A 157 0.36 5.62 -16.84
CA GLY A 157 -0.23 6.26 -15.67
C GLY A 157 -1.74 6.48 -15.84
N MET A 158 -2.51 6.20 -14.80
CA MET A 158 -3.98 6.32 -14.85
C MET A 158 -4.47 7.77 -14.96
N ASP A 159 -3.69 8.73 -14.44
CA ASP A 159 -3.99 10.16 -14.52
C ASP A 159 -4.08 10.62 -16.00
N ASP A 160 -3.14 10.17 -16.85
CA ASP A 160 -3.13 10.49 -18.28
C ASP A 160 -4.27 9.84 -19.06
N ILE A 161 -4.54 8.57 -18.78
CA ILE A 161 -5.48 7.77 -19.57
C ILE A 161 -6.94 8.08 -19.21
N GLN A 162 -7.24 8.35 -17.94
CA GLN A 162 -8.61 8.56 -17.48
C GLN A 162 -8.99 10.03 -17.26
N ILE A 163 -8.05 10.86 -16.83
CA ILE A 163 -8.35 12.25 -16.41
C ILE A 163 -7.81 13.26 -17.43
N GLY A 164 -6.64 13.00 -18.01
CA GLY A 164 -5.99 13.89 -18.99
C GLY A 164 -5.30 15.11 -18.36
N GLU A 165 -5.22 15.16 -17.04
CA GLU A 165 -4.47 16.13 -16.25
C GLU A 165 -3.67 15.42 -15.14
N PHE A 166 -2.55 16.02 -14.73
CA PHE A 166 -1.70 15.45 -13.68
C PHE A 166 -2.11 15.95 -12.30
N ALA A 167 -2.10 15.06 -11.31
CA ALA A 167 -2.29 15.46 -9.91
C ALA A 167 -1.14 16.35 -9.38
N ASN A 168 0.07 16.27 -9.98
CA ASN A 168 1.23 17.08 -9.60
C ASN A 168 2.00 17.56 -10.84
N ASP A 169 2.21 18.89 -10.91
CA ASP A 169 2.93 19.61 -11.97
C ASP A 169 4.40 19.16 -12.14
N TYR A 170 5.00 18.59 -11.09
CA TYR A 170 6.42 18.19 -11.10
C TYR A 170 6.71 16.84 -11.77
N VAL A 171 5.67 16.06 -12.09
CA VAL A 171 5.84 14.72 -12.70
C VAL A 171 6.22 14.81 -14.18
N GLU A 172 5.87 15.92 -14.84
CA GLU A 172 6.12 16.16 -16.27
C GLU A 172 7.62 16.21 -16.63
N VAL A 173 8.47 16.64 -15.68
CA VAL A 173 9.92 16.82 -15.89
C VAL A 173 10.70 15.51 -15.73
N ARG A 174 10.12 14.47 -15.12
CA ARG A 174 10.81 13.23 -14.75
C ARG A 174 9.93 11.99 -14.88
N ARG A 175 9.43 11.77 -16.09
CA ARG A 175 8.48 10.69 -16.40
C ARG A 175 9.16 9.34 -16.57
N ASP A 176 10.31 9.30 -17.24
CA ASP A 176 11.01 8.04 -17.47
C ASP A 176 12.12 7.83 -16.45
N TYR A 177 12.22 6.61 -15.92
CA TYR A 177 13.32 6.22 -15.02
C TYR A 177 14.70 6.43 -15.69
N THR A 178 14.76 6.37 -17.02
CA THR A 178 15.96 6.64 -17.82
C THR A 178 16.36 8.11 -17.85
N ASP A 179 15.44 9.03 -17.52
CA ASP A 179 15.75 10.47 -17.43
C ASP A 179 16.64 10.79 -16.22
N TRP A 180 16.78 9.85 -15.28
CA TRP A 180 17.68 9.98 -14.15
C TRP A 180 19.13 9.64 -14.57
N THR A 181 19.42 8.59 -15.33
CA THR A 181 20.83 8.26 -15.60
C THR A 181 21.51 9.33 -16.46
N PRO A 182 22.53 10.07 -15.97
CA PRO A 182 23.47 10.71 -16.88
C PRO A 182 24.06 9.56 -17.71
N ALA A 183 24.06 9.69 -19.04
CA ALA A 183 24.74 8.74 -19.89
C ALA A 183 26.21 8.65 -19.46
N TYR A 184 26.54 7.66 -18.64
CA TYR A 184 27.94 7.34 -18.37
C TYR A 184 28.42 6.60 -19.60
N ASP A 185 29.43 7.18 -20.27
CA ASP A 185 30.00 6.77 -21.55
C ASP A 185 30.73 5.41 -21.46
N GLY A 186 29.99 4.36 -21.14
CA GLY A 186 30.51 3.03 -20.81
C GLY A 186 29.41 2.08 -20.38
N ALA A 187 28.46 1.81 -21.28
CA ALA A 187 27.35 0.90 -21.05
C ALA A 187 27.85 -0.53 -20.75
N VAL A 188 27.60 -1.00 -19.53
CA VAL A 188 27.45 -2.44 -19.26
C VAL A 188 25.95 -2.72 -19.36
N PRO A 189 25.50 -3.65 -20.21
CA PRO A 189 24.07 -3.89 -20.40
C PRO A 189 23.49 -4.49 -19.11
N VAL A 190 22.76 -3.68 -18.35
CA VAL A 190 21.96 -4.15 -17.22
C VAL A 190 20.53 -4.31 -17.72
N THR A 191 20.06 -5.56 -17.82
CA THR A 191 18.69 -5.87 -18.21
C THR A 191 17.72 -5.28 -17.18
N PRO A 192 16.82 -4.37 -17.55
CA PRO A 192 15.89 -3.76 -16.60
C PRO A 192 14.87 -4.82 -16.14
N THR A 193 14.72 -4.95 -14.82
CA THR A 193 13.71 -5.79 -14.19
C THR A 193 12.56 -4.91 -13.70
N ALA A 194 11.31 -5.31 -13.97
CA ALA A 194 10.11 -4.53 -13.66
C ALA A 194 9.98 -4.29 -12.15
N ALA A 195 9.23 -3.28 -11.71
CA ALA A 195 9.06 -2.96 -10.28
C ALA A 195 8.55 -4.16 -9.46
N GLY A 196 7.68 -5.00 -10.05
CA GLY A 196 7.21 -6.26 -9.46
C GLY A 196 8.28 -7.36 -9.32
N ASP A 197 9.44 -7.22 -9.95
CA ASP A 197 10.54 -8.19 -9.88
C ASP A 197 11.61 -7.79 -8.84
N ARG A 198 11.47 -6.63 -8.20
CA ARG A 198 12.46 -6.03 -7.27
C ARG A 198 12.26 -6.44 -5.81
N HIS A 199 11.33 -7.35 -5.53
CA HIS A 199 10.96 -7.71 -4.17
C HIS A 199 12.14 -8.30 -3.37
N GLY A 200 12.53 -7.61 -2.29
CA GLY A 200 13.55 -8.06 -1.34
C GLY A 200 14.94 -7.45 -1.49
N LYS A 201 15.16 -6.54 -2.46
CA LYS A 201 16.39 -5.73 -2.50
C LYS A 201 16.10 -4.33 -1.92
N PRO A 202 16.73 -3.94 -0.80
CA PRO A 202 16.57 -2.58 -0.28
C PRO A 202 17.20 -1.61 -1.28
N GLU A 203 16.55 -0.49 -1.61
CA GLU A 203 17.01 0.48 -2.64
C GLU A 203 18.45 0.99 -2.40
N ILE A 204 18.89 0.95 -1.15
CA ILE A 204 20.25 1.26 -0.72
C ILE A 204 21.33 0.23 -1.13
N SER A 205 20.96 -0.96 -1.62
CA SER A 205 21.96 -1.95 -2.08
C SER A 205 22.56 -1.61 -3.44
N ALA A 206 21.95 -0.71 -4.22
CA ALA A 206 22.46 -0.29 -5.53
C ALA A 206 23.75 0.56 -5.45
N SER A 207 24.21 0.93 -4.25
CA SER A 207 25.34 1.85 -4.08
C SER A 207 26.56 1.25 -3.37
N ARG A 208 26.57 -0.04 -3.00
CA ARG A 208 27.69 -0.64 -2.22
C ARG A 208 28.68 -1.48 -3.01
N ASP A 209 28.34 -1.96 -4.20
CA ASP A 209 29.25 -2.82 -4.98
C ASP A 209 30.22 -2.06 -5.91
N GLY A 210 30.20 -0.72 -5.90
CA GLY A 210 31.10 0.12 -6.68
C GLY A 210 32.41 0.54 -5.99
N ILE A 211 32.56 0.33 -4.68
CA ILE A 211 33.81 0.69 -3.97
C ILE A 211 34.76 -0.52 -3.97
N SER A 212 35.19 -0.93 -5.17
CA SER A 212 36.30 -1.88 -5.34
C SER A 212 37.51 -1.11 -5.87
N LYS A 213 38.46 -0.84 -4.96
CA LYS A 213 39.88 -0.50 -5.15
C LYS A 213 40.29 -0.09 -6.58
N GLY A 214 40.39 1.22 -6.83
CA GLY A 214 41.15 1.72 -7.97
C GLY A 214 42.65 1.40 -7.85
N PRO A 215 43.39 1.26 -8.97
CA PRO A 215 44.82 0.95 -8.93
C PRO A 215 45.61 2.16 -8.40
N GLN A 216 46.51 1.95 -7.45
CA GLN A 216 47.53 2.94 -7.12
C GLN A 216 48.45 3.15 -8.32
N VAL A 217 48.32 4.29 -8.99
CA VAL A 217 49.29 4.77 -9.96
C VAL A 217 50.31 5.62 -9.21
N ASN A 218 51.53 5.09 -9.12
CA ASN A 218 52.69 5.76 -8.56
C ASN A 218 53.20 6.77 -9.60
N GLY A 219 53.09 8.07 -9.34
CA GLY A 219 53.41 9.13 -10.28
C GLY A 219 54.07 10.33 -9.60
N ASN A 220 55.39 10.33 -9.65
CA ASN A 220 56.28 11.41 -9.23
C ASN A 220 56.20 12.57 -10.25
N GLY A 221 55.97 13.82 -9.84
CA GLY A 221 56.20 15.00 -10.71
C GLY A 221 55.21 16.17 -10.63
N THR A 222 55.60 17.19 -9.88
CA THR A 222 55.56 18.64 -10.20
C THR A 222 54.29 19.36 -10.74
N THR A 223 53.84 20.31 -9.90
CA THR A 223 53.45 21.73 -10.16
C THR A 223 52.04 22.12 -10.64
N ASN A 224 51.55 23.18 -9.96
CA ASN A 224 50.52 24.18 -10.29
C ASN A 224 49.07 23.67 -10.29
N GLY A 225 48.09 24.24 -9.59
CA GLY A 225 47.93 25.54 -8.95
C GLY A 225 46.47 25.97 -9.17
N GLY A 226 45.84 26.61 -8.19
CA GLY A 226 44.63 27.41 -8.43
C GLY A 226 43.30 26.81 -7.94
N ALA A 227 42.66 27.60 -7.08
CA ALA A 227 41.36 27.37 -6.47
C ALA A 227 40.18 27.80 -7.36
N ASN A 228 38.99 27.34 -7.00
CA ASN A 228 37.64 27.93 -7.21
C ASN A 228 37.20 28.40 -8.62
N GLY A 229 35.99 28.01 -9.00
CA GLY A 229 35.18 28.63 -10.07
C GLY A 229 34.75 27.61 -11.11
N GLY A 230 33.53 27.57 -11.63
CA GLY A 230 32.32 28.37 -11.45
C GLY A 230 31.26 27.68 -12.32
N LEU A 231 29.98 27.78 -11.92
CA LEU A 231 28.89 27.31 -12.78
C LEU A 231 28.81 28.21 -14.02
N PRO A 232 28.69 27.67 -15.24
CA PRO A 232 28.45 28.49 -16.42
C PRO A 232 27.02 29.09 -16.37
N PRO A 233 26.82 30.35 -16.78
CA PRO A 233 25.51 30.99 -16.78
C PRO A 233 24.63 30.53 -17.94
N ILE A 234 23.32 30.62 -17.72
CA ILE A 234 22.24 30.21 -18.61
C ILE A 234 22.23 31.15 -19.84
N SER A 235 22.31 30.59 -21.06
CA SER A 235 22.20 31.34 -22.31
C SER A 235 20.73 31.63 -22.62
N GLU A 236 20.35 32.91 -22.62
CA GLU A 236 19.08 33.39 -23.17
C GLU A 236 19.00 33.14 -24.68
N LYS A 237 17.79 32.84 -25.17
CA LYS A 237 17.46 32.66 -26.59
C LYS A 237 17.70 33.96 -27.38
N PRO A 238 18.26 33.93 -28.60
CA PRO A 238 18.15 35.03 -29.54
C PRO A 238 17.08 34.78 -30.61
N GLY A 239 16.12 35.70 -30.68
CA GLY A 239 15.67 36.34 -31.93
C GLY A 239 14.70 35.60 -32.86
N GLU A 240 13.53 36.23 -33.05
CA GLU A 240 12.59 36.04 -34.16
C GLU A 240 13.27 36.26 -35.53
N VAL A 241 12.81 35.53 -36.55
CA VAL A 241 12.90 35.93 -37.96
C VAL A 241 11.56 35.59 -38.62
N GLU A 242 10.82 36.64 -39.02
CA GLU A 242 9.73 36.60 -40.00
C GLU A 242 10.29 36.19 -41.37
N GLU A 243 9.58 35.33 -42.10
CA GLU A 243 9.64 35.32 -43.56
C GLU A 243 8.25 35.01 -44.14
N SER A 244 7.62 36.06 -44.65
CA SER A 244 6.39 36.06 -45.44
C SER A 244 6.70 35.81 -46.92
N ASP A 245 5.70 35.22 -47.59
CA ASP A 245 5.46 35.12 -49.04
C ASP A 245 6.05 33.90 -49.79
N ILE A 246 5.16 32.99 -50.23
CA ILE A 246 4.88 32.73 -51.67
C ILE A 246 3.64 31.82 -51.83
N VAL A 247 2.52 32.46 -52.24
CA VAL A 247 1.57 32.14 -53.33
C VAL A 247 0.71 30.85 -53.28
N THR A 248 -0.60 31.06 -53.06
CA THR A 248 -1.75 30.33 -53.64
C THR A 248 -2.06 30.84 -55.06
N PRO A 249 -2.74 30.14 -55.99
CA PRO A 249 -4.10 29.59 -55.81
C PRO A 249 -4.20 28.06 -55.73
#